data_AF-A0A2E4SBV4-F1
#
_entry.id   AF-A0A2E4SBV4-F1
#
_cell.length_a   1.000
_cell.length_b   1.000
_cell.length_c   1.000
_cell.angle_alpha   90.00
_cell.angle_beta   90.00
_cell.angle_gamma   90.00
#
_symmetry.space_group_name_H-M   'P 1'
#
loop_
_entity.id
_entity.type
_entity.pdbx_description
1 polymer ?
#
loop_
_entity_poly.entity_id
_entity_poly.type
_entity_poly.pdbx_seq_one_letter_code
_entity_poly.pdbx_strand_id
1 'polypeptide(L)'
;MLPSLSGQINPGQIDIVRGKYGTPHIFAKTDKEVAYGLAWAHAEDDFKTIQETFLPSKKMMGRHLGKEGAQLDYIAQLLKCEELIDREFNNLSPEVIDVISGYVEGINAYAEKHPEQVLVKKSFPLTAKDYVIGFNFVIHFFSDISSTLKDLYANNIPVIHDSVFHHIGSNAFAFSKRKTIDHKTYININTHQPLEGPFSWYEAHLCSEEGWNMLGGLFPGSPFPFIGANE
;
A
#
# COMPACT_ATOMS: atom_id res chain seq x y z
N MET A 1 13.10 10.66 27.07
CA MET A 1 12.15 10.25 26.02
C MET A 1 10.76 10.42 26.58
N LEU A 2 10.04 11.45 26.15
CA LEU A 2 8.61 11.54 26.42
C LEU A 2 7.94 10.42 25.62
N PRO A 3 7.04 9.63 26.21
CA PRO A 3 6.24 8.68 25.43
C PRO A 3 5.43 9.49 24.41
N SER A 4 5.48 9.12 23.13
CA SER A 4 4.49 9.64 22.18
C SER A 4 3.13 9.17 22.69
N LEU A 5 2.30 10.13 23.09
CA LEU A 5 0.89 9.87 23.35
C LEU A 5 0.27 9.58 21.99
N SER A 6 0.32 8.32 21.54
CA SER A 6 -0.54 7.88 20.45
C SER A 6 -1.97 7.92 20.98
N GLY A 7 -2.63 9.06 20.74
CA GLY A 7 -4.03 9.24 21.12
C GLY A 7 -4.88 8.13 20.52
N GLN A 8 -5.88 7.68 21.28
CA GLN A 8 -6.89 6.77 20.75
C GLN A 8 -7.60 7.45 19.57
N ILE A 9 -7.68 6.77 18.43
CA ILE A 9 -8.43 7.26 17.25
C ILE A 9 -9.90 7.39 17.63
N ASN A 10 -10.52 8.52 17.28
CA ASN A 10 -11.96 8.72 17.38
C ASN A 10 -12.59 8.73 15.98
N PRO A 11 -13.15 7.61 15.49
CA PRO A 11 -13.71 7.54 14.14
C PRO A 11 -14.82 8.55 13.86
N GLY A 12 -15.54 9.01 14.90
CA GLY A 12 -16.58 10.04 14.76
C GLY A 12 -16.06 11.46 14.54
N GLN A 13 -14.74 11.65 14.41
CA GLN A 13 -14.09 12.93 14.08
C GLN A 13 -13.38 12.89 12.72
N ILE A 14 -13.54 11.79 11.96
CA ILE A 14 -12.97 11.62 10.64
C ILE A 14 -14.09 11.85 9.62
N ASP A 15 -13.92 12.85 8.77
CA ASP A 15 -14.87 13.14 7.70
C ASP A 15 -14.40 12.46 6.40
N ILE A 16 -15.24 11.60 5.84
CA ILE A 16 -15.03 10.96 4.54
C ILE A 16 -16.10 11.48 3.58
N VAL A 17 -15.68 12.30 2.61
CA VAL A 17 -16.56 12.87 1.59
C VAL A 17 -16.21 12.27 0.24
N ARG A 18 -17.15 11.60 -0.42
CA ARG A 18 -16.92 11.02 -1.74
C ARG A 18 -17.33 11.98 -2.86
N GLY A 19 -16.43 12.16 -3.83
CA GLY A 19 -16.69 12.92 -5.05
C GLY A 19 -17.61 12.18 -6.03
N LYS A 20 -17.90 12.82 -7.17
CA LYS A 20 -18.80 12.27 -8.22
C LYS A 20 -18.41 10.87 -8.71
N TYR A 21 -17.11 10.57 -8.72
CA TYR A 21 -16.56 9.30 -9.21
C TYR A 21 -16.26 8.30 -8.09
N GLY A 22 -16.66 8.59 -6.85
CA GLY A 22 -16.41 7.75 -5.68
C GLY A 22 -15.09 8.06 -4.95
N THR A 23 -14.19 8.86 -5.52
CA THR A 23 -12.93 9.30 -4.91
C THR A 23 -13.17 9.84 -3.48
N PRO A 24 -12.61 9.21 -2.43
CA PRO A 24 -12.75 9.73 -1.08
C PRO A 24 -11.82 10.92 -0.84
N HIS A 25 -12.37 11.93 -0.19
CA HIS A 25 -11.65 13.04 0.42
C HIS A 25 -11.76 12.88 1.93
N ILE A 26 -10.65 12.61 2.58
CA ILE A 26 -10.56 12.27 4.00
C ILE A 26 -9.95 13.45 4.76
N PHE A 27 -10.67 13.90 5.78
CA PHE A 27 -10.26 15.01 6.65
C PHE A 27 -10.24 14.55 8.10
N ALA A 28 -9.15 14.83 8.81
CA ALA A 28 -9.06 14.60 10.25
C ALA A 28 -8.01 15.52 10.88
N LYS A 29 -7.86 15.48 12.22
CA LYS A 29 -6.88 16.32 12.91
C LYS A 29 -5.46 15.82 12.71
N THR A 30 -5.26 14.51 12.77
CA THR A 30 -3.93 13.89 12.69
C THR A 30 -3.75 13.04 11.45
N ASP A 31 -2.50 12.87 11.01
CA ASP A 31 -2.12 11.98 9.91
C ASP A 31 -2.53 10.53 10.19
N LYS A 32 -2.44 10.11 11.46
CA LYS A 32 -2.89 8.80 11.93
C LYS A 32 -4.40 8.61 11.73
N GLU A 33 -5.21 9.60 12.07
CA GLU A 33 -6.66 9.56 11.86
C GLU A 33 -7.03 9.61 10.37
N VAL A 34 -6.33 10.42 9.56
CA VAL A 34 -6.51 10.42 8.09
C VAL A 34 -6.19 9.03 7.51
N ALA A 35 -5.12 8.38 7.96
CA ALA A 35 -4.75 7.04 7.52
C ALA A 35 -5.81 5.99 7.92
N TYR A 36 -6.44 6.13 9.08
CA TYR A 36 -7.58 5.30 9.47
C TYR A 36 -8.78 5.51 8.55
N GLY A 37 -9.14 6.76 8.27
CA GLY A 37 -10.23 7.09 7.33
C GLY A 37 -9.98 6.55 5.92
N LEU A 38 -8.72 6.65 5.45
CA LEU A 38 -8.28 6.06 4.21
C LEU A 38 -8.46 4.54 4.22
N ALA A 39 -7.97 3.85 5.24
CA ALA A 39 -8.14 2.40 5.36
C ALA A 39 -9.60 1.98 5.30
N TRP A 40 -10.49 2.72 5.96
CA TRP A 40 -11.93 2.45 5.93
C TRP A 40 -12.50 2.59 4.52
N ALA A 41 -12.32 3.75 3.87
CA ALA A 41 -12.84 4.02 2.53
C ALA A 41 -12.25 3.05 1.49
N HIS A 42 -10.96 2.74 1.62
CA HIS A 42 -10.24 1.83 0.74
C HIS A 42 -10.74 0.38 0.90
N ALA A 43 -11.08 -0.05 2.12
CA ALA A 43 -11.69 -1.36 2.35
C ALA A 43 -13.14 -1.43 1.84
N GLU A 44 -13.93 -0.37 1.98
CA GLU A 44 -15.27 -0.32 1.35
C GLU A 44 -15.22 -0.60 -0.16
N ASP A 45 -14.16 -0.14 -0.83
CA ASP A 45 -14.01 -0.26 -2.27
C ASP A 45 -13.25 -1.52 -2.73
N ASP A 46 -12.22 -1.99 -1.99
CA ASP A 46 -11.35 -3.08 -2.42
C ASP A 46 -10.76 -3.93 -1.27
N PHE A 47 -11.57 -4.28 -0.27
CA PHE A 47 -11.11 -5.08 0.87
C PHE A 47 -10.51 -6.45 0.48
N LYS A 48 -10.97 -7.05 -0.62
CA LYS A 48 -10.44 -8.34 -1.09
C LYS A 48 -8.97 -8.21 -1.49
N THR A 49 -8.62 -7.26 -2.34
CA THR A 49 -7.24 -7.10 -2.82
C THR A 49 -6.33 -6.67 -1.68
N ILE A 50 -6.80 -5.80 -0.79
CA ILE A 50 -6.07 -5.41 0.43
C ILE A 50 -5.73 -6.64 1.29
N GLN A 51 -6.68 -7.56 1.49
CA GLN A 51 -6.41 -8.80 2.22
C GLN A 51 -5.38 -9.68 1.50
N GLU A 52 -5.51 -9.86 0.18
CA GLU A 52 -4.58 -10.65 -0.63
C GLU A 52 -3.13 -10.10 -0.56
N THR A 53 -2.95 -8.78 -0.46
CA THR A 53 -1.66 -8.12 -0.20
C THR A 53 -1.00 -8.59 1.11
N PHE A 54 -1.78 -8.77 2.18
CA PHE A 54 -1.24 -9.04 3.53
C PHE A 54 -1.31 -10.50 3.97
N LEU A 55 -2.11 -11.36 3.33
CA LEU A 55 -2.17 -12.80 3.67
C LEU A 55 -0.81 -13.52 3.62
N PRO A 56 0.12 -13.22 2.68
CA PRO A 56 1.47 -13.79 2.69
C PRO A 56 2.27 -13.46 3.95
N SER A 57 2.09 -12.27 4.54
CA SER A 57 2.76 -11.90 5.79
C SER A 57 2.40 -12.83 6.96
N LYS A 58 1.19 -13.41 6.91
CA LYS A 58 0.70 -14.36 7.91
C LYS A 58 0.81 -15.82 7.46
N LYS A 59 1.41 -16.11 6.31
CA LYS A 59 1.54 -17.46 5.73
C LYS A 59 0.16 -18.10 5.50
N MET A 60 -0.79 -17.28 5.05
CA MET A 60 -2.19 -17.67 4.89
C MET A 60 -2.71 -17.60 3.45
N MET A 61 -1.89 -17.18 2.48
CA MET A 61 -2.36 -17.05 1.11
C MET A 61 -2.73 -18.41 0.51
N GLY A 62 -2.03 -19.48 0.88
CA GLY A 62 -2.37 -20.85 0.50
C GLY A 62 -3.70 -21.36 1.08
N ARG A 63 -4.20 -20.75 2.16
CA ARG A 63 -5.54 -21.06 2.69
C ARG A 63 -6.66 -20.43 1.86
N HIS A 64 -6.35 -19.34 1.14
CA HIS A 64 -7.29 -18.62 0.28
C HIS A 64 -7.25 -19.13 -1.15
N LEU A 65 -6.07 -19.17 -1.77
CA LEU A 65 -5.88 -19.54 -3.18
C LEU A 65 -5.32 -20.96 -3.40
N GLY A 66 -5.21 -21.79 -2.37
CA GLY A 66 -4.72 -23.16 -2.52
C GLY A 66 -3.23 -23.22 -2.91
N LYS A 67 -2.90 -23.97 -3.96
CA LYS A 67 -1.49 -24.23 -4.34
C LYS A 67 -0.80 -22.97 -4.84
N GLU A 68 -1.51 -22.14 -5.59
CA GLU A 68 -1.05 -20.87 -6.12
C GLU A 68 -0.72 -19.91 -4.96
N GLY A 69 -1.58 -19.85 -3.94
CA GLY A 69 -1.33 -19.05 -2.75
C GLY A 69 -0.15 -19.56 -1.91
N ALA A 70 0.01 -20.88 -1.80
CA ALA A 70 1.12 -21.47 -1.05
C ALA A 70 2.50 -21.16 -1.69
N GLN A 71 2.55 -20.92 -3.01
CA GLN A 71 3.77 -20.44 -3.67
C GLN A 71 4.14 -19.03 -3.20
N LEU A 72 3.16 -18.14 -3.04
CA LEU A 72 3.41 -16.78 -2.53
C LEU A 72 3.86 -16.80 -1.07
N ASP A 73 3.24 -17.65 -0.23
CA ASP A 73 3.67 -17.86 1.15
C ASP A 73 5.11 -18.37 1.24
N TYR A 74 5.53 -19.23 0.29
CA TYR A 74 6.90 -19.72 0.19
C TYR A 74 7.87 -18.62 -0.26
N ILE A 75 7.53 -17.85 -1.30
CA ILE A 75 8.40 -16.79 -1.81
C ILE A 75 8.62 -15.71 -0.75
N ALA A 76 7.58 -15.30 -0.01
CA ALA A 76 7.74 -14.33 1.09
C ALA A 76 8.76 -14.79 2.15
N GLN A 77 8.80 -16.10 2.45
CA GLN A 77 9.79 -16.69 3.34
C GLN A 77 11.17 -16.80 2.68
N LEU A 78 11.24 -17.19 1.41
CA LEU A 78 12.49 -17.26 0.64
C LEU A 78 13.19 -15.89 0.57
N LEU A 79 12.41 -14.82 0.43
CA LEU A 79 12.86 -13.43 0.44
C LEU A 79 13.14 -12.89 1.84
N LYS A 80 12.86 -13.66 2.90
CA LYS A 80 13.19 -13.32 4.28
C LYS A 80 12.57 -11.99 4.74
N CYS A 81 11.35 -11.69 4.25
CA CYS A 81 10.66 -10.44 4.57
C CYS A 81 10.47 -10.28 6.09
N GLU A 82 10.03 -11.32 6.79
CA GLU A 82 9.86 -11.30 8.25
C GLU A 82 11.18 -11.00 8.99
N GLU A 83 12.27 -11.68 8.62
CA GLU A 83 13.60 -11.50 9.22
C GLU A 83 14.15 -10.08 8.99
N LEU A 84 13.94 -9.54 7.78
CA LEU A 84 14.32 -8.16 7.45
C LEU A 84 13.55 -7.17 8.32
N ILE A 85 12.23 -7.31 8.43
CA ILE A 85 11.42 -6.39 9.22
C ILE A 85 11.71 -6.51 10.70
N ASP A 86 11.94 -7.71 11.24
CA ASP A 86 12.34 -7.85 12.64
C ASP A 86 13.65 -7.11 12.98
N ARG A 87 14.58 -7.04 12.02
CA ARG A 87 15.83 -6.30 12.18
C ARG A 87 15.66 -4.79 11.98
N GLU A 88 14.88 -4.37 10.99
CA GLU A 88 14.84 -2.98 10.51
C GLU A 88 13.62 -2.18 10.97
N PHE A 89 12.59 -2.79 11.57
CA PHE A 89 11.33 -2.09 11.89
C PHE A 89 11.53 -0.84 12.76
N ASN A 90 12.48 -0.90 13.70
CA ASN A 90 12.78 0.22 14.59
C ASN A 90 13.58 1.36 13.91
N ASN A 91 13.98 1.19 12.65
CA ASN A 91 14.61 2.25 11.84
C ASN A 91 13.58 3.12 11.10
N LEU A 92 12.30 2.73 11.11
CA LEU A 92 11.22 3.57 10.62
C LEU A 92 10.99 4.75 11.56
N SER A 93 10.70 5.93 11.00
CA SER A 93 10.44 7.10 11.82
C SER A 93 9.12 6.94 12.59
N PRO A 94 8.99 7.56 13.78
CA PRO A 94 7.74 7.54 14.54
C PRO A 94 6.52 7.97 13.73
N GLU A 95 6.68 8.98 12.86
CA GLU A 95 5.62 9.52 12.00
C GLU A 95 5.13 8.49 10.98
N VAL A 96 6.06 7.75 10.36
CA VAL A 96 5.71 6.66 9.43
C VAL A 96 4.99 5.53 10.16
N ILE A 97 5.46 5.17 11.37
CA ILE A 97 4.82 4.16 12.20
C ILE A 97 3.42 4.59 12.62
N ASP A 98 3.20 5.87 12.93
CA ASP A 98 1.88 6.39 13.31
C ASP A 98 0.89 6.32 12.15
N VAL A 99 1.29 6.70 10.93
CA VAL A 99 0.46 6.56 9.73
C VAL A 99 0.12 5.09 9.43
N ILE A 100 1.12 4.20 9.47
CA ILE A 100 0.91 2.75 9.30
C ILE A 100 -0.04 2.22 10.37
N SER A 101 0.13 2.64 11.62
CA SER A 101 -0.72 2.21 12.73
C SER A 101 -2.16 2.65 12.53
N GLY A 102 -2.39 3.91 12.11
CA GLY A 102 -3.72 4.41 11.79
C GLY A 102 -4.41 3.61 10.70
N TYR A 103 -3.70 3.32 9.61
CA TYR A 103 -4.23 2.50 8.52
C TYR A 103 -4.55 1.06 8.96
N VAL A 104 -3.64 0.43 9.71
CA VAL A 104 -3.85 -0.93 10.24
C VAL A 104 -5.04 -0.96 11.21
N GLU A 105 -5.17 0.04 12.09
CA GLU A 105 -6.33 0.18 12.98
C GLU A 105 -7.64 0.32 12.18
N GLY A 106 -7.64 1.08 11.08
CA GLY A 106 -8.80 1.24 10.19
C GLY A 106 -9.19 -0.04 9.46
N ILE A 107 -8.21 -0.75 8.89
CA ILE A 107 -8.46 -2.04 8.22
C ILE A 107 -8.97 -3.08 9.23
N ASN A 108 -8.40 -3.13 10.43
CA ASN A 108 -8.86 -4.03 11.48
C ASN A 108 -10.30 -3.72 11.92
N ALA A 109 -10.64 -2.44 12.07
CA ALA A 109 -11.99 -2.01 12.42
C ALA A 109 -13.01 -2.37 11.31
N TYR A 110 -12.65 -2.22 10.04
CA TYR A 110 -13.48 -2.66 8.93
C TYR A 110 -13.68 -4.18 8.95
N ALA A 111 -12.61 -4.96 9.15
CA ALA A 111 -12.67 -6.42 9.26
C ALA A 111 -13.54 -6.91 10.43
N GLU A 112 -13.49 -6.22 11.57
CA GLU A 112 -14.32 -6.53 12.74
C GLU A 112 -15.80 -6.27 12.49
N LYS A 113 -16.13 -5.18 11.79
CA LYS A 113 -17.51 -4.83 11.43
C LYS A 113 -18.07 -5.69 10.29
N HIS A 114 -17.20 -6.18 9.41
CA HIS A 114 -17.55 -6.96 8.22
C HIS A 114 -16.89 -8.35 8.24
N PRO A 115 -17.13 -9.18 9.28
CA PRO A 115 -16.49 -10.49 9.42
C PRO A 115 -16.85 -11.45 8.27
N GLU A 116 -17.97 -11.23 7.58
CA GLU A 116 -18.39 -11.98 6.40
C GLU A 116 -17.53 -11.72 5.16
N GLN A 117 -16.81 -10.60 5.11
CA GLN A 117 -15.91 -10.25 4.00
C GLN A 117 -14.46 -10.69 4.24
N VAL A 118 -14.16 -11.27 5.41
CA VAL A 118 -12.82 -11.77 5.75
C VAL A 118 -12.53 -13.07 5.00
N LEU A 119 -11.52 -13.06 4.14
CA LEU A 119 -11.17 -14.16 3.23
C LEU A 119 -10.71 -15.42 3.98
N VAL A 120 -9.91 -15.25 5.03
CA VAL A 120 -9.35 -16.36 5.82
C VAL A 120 -9.64 -16.17 7.30
N LYS A 121 -10.37 -17.12 7.90
CA LYS A 121 -10.66 -17.09 9.33
C LYS A 121 -9.37 -16.96 10.16
N LYS A 122 -9.34 -16.01 11.09
CA LYS A 122 -8.18 -15.64 11.95
C LYS A 122 -7.04 -14.91 11.22
N SER A 123 -7.26 -14.35 10.04
CA SER A 123 -6.28 -13.45 9.40
C SER A 123 -6.18 -12.09 10.11
N PHE A 124 -7.26 -11.63 10.74
CA PHE A 124 -7.31 -10.39 11.52
C PHE A 124 -7.28 -10.65 13.04
N PRO A 125 -6.78 -9.69 13.84
CA PRO A 125 -6.23 -8.39 13.42
C PRO A 125 -4.84 -8.51 12.78
N LEU A 126 -4.51 -7.55 11.91
CA LEU A 126 -3.16 -7.26 11.45
C LEU A 126 -2.42 -6.40 12.46
N THR A 127 -1.11 -6.61 12.58
CA THR A 127 -0.21 -5.70 13.30
C THR A 127 0.50 -4.75 12.33
N ALA A 128 1.09 -3.66 12.82
CA ALA A 128 1.95 -2.80 12.01
C ALA A 128 3.14 -3.59 11.41
N LYS A 129 3.67 -4.59 12.12
CA LYS A 129 4.68 -5.50 11.59
C LYS A 129 4.14 -6.37 10.45
N ASP A 130 2.97 -6.98 10.60
CA ASP A 130 2.31 -7.79 9.55
C ASP A 130 2.16 -6.95 8.27
N TYR A 131 1.71 -5.70 8.44
CA TYR A 131 1.60 -4.72 7.37
C TYR A 131 2.94 -4.49 6.67
N VAL A 132 4.00 -4.15 7.41
CA VAL A 132 5.31 -3.84 6.80
C VAL A 132 5.89 -5.06 6.10
N ILE A 133 5.70 -6.27 6.66
CA ILE A 133 6.13 -7.53 6.04
C ILE A 133 5.39 -7.73 4.70
N GLY A 134 4.06 -7.60 4.69
CA GLY A 134 3.27 -7.79 3.47
C GLY A 134 3.59 -6.74 2.41
N PHE A 135 3.73 -5.48 2.80
CA PHE A 135 4.08 -4.41 1.85
C PHE A 135 5.51 -4.54 1.33
N ASN A 136 6.46 -4.96 2.18
CA ASN A 136 7.81 -5.32 1.75
C ASN A 136 7.79 -6.50 0.76
N PHE A 137 6.95 -7.51 0.96
CA PHE A 137 6.81 -8.59 -0.01
C PHE A 137 6.29 -8.06 -1.36
N VAL A 138 5.25 -7.22 -1.35
CA VAL A 138 4.66 -6.67 -2.57
C VAL A 138 5.65 -5.80 -3.37
N ILE A 139 6.50 -5.00 -2.71
CA ILE A 139 7.44 -4.13 -3.41
C ILE A 139 8.50 -4.92 -4.20
N HIS A 140 8.80 -6.17 -3.81
CA HIS A 140 9.74 -7.01 -4.57
C HIS A 140 9.25 -7.27 -6.00
N PHE A 141 7.94 -7.28 -6.25
CA PHE A 141 7.41 -7.48 -7.62
C PHE A 141 7.62 -6.28 -8.55
N PHE A 142 8.11 -5.14 -8.05
CA PHE A 142 8.62 -4.04 -8.87
C PHE A 142 10.09 -4.23 -9.29
N SER A 143 10.71 -5.34 -8.89
CA SER A 143 12.06 -5.72 -9.30
C SER A 143 12.04 -6.93 -10.24
N ASP A 144 13.19 -7.28 -10.80
CA ASP A 144 13.39 -8.48 -11.64
C ASP A 144 13.33 -9.80 -10.84
N ILE A 145 12.76 -9.80 -9.62
CA ILE A 145 12.68 -11.00 -8.80
C ILE A 145 11.83 -12.09 -9.45
N SER A 146 10.76 -11.72 -10.17
CA SER A 146 9.84 -12.68 -10.79
C SER A 146 10.53 -13.50 -11.88
N SER A 147 11.32 -12.84 -12.73
CA SER A 147 12.14 -13.51 -13.74
C SER A 147 13.25 -14.35 -13.09
N THR A 148 13.94 -13.78 -12.10
CA THR A 148 15.01 -14.47 -11.36
C THR A 148 14.50 -15.75 -10.71
N LEU A 149 13.35 -15.71 -10.03
CA LEU A 149 12.75 -16.89 -9.41
C LEU A 149 12.37 -17.94 -10.45
N LYS A 150 11.77 -17.53 -11.58
CA LYS A 150 11.42 -18.43 -12.68
C LYS A 150 12.64 -19.17 -13.22
N ASP A 151 13.74 -18.44 -13.43
CA ASP A 151 15.01 -18.98 -13.94
C ASP A 151 15.64 -19.97 -12.94
N LEU A 152 15.65 -19.61 -11.65
CA LEU A 152 16.11 -20.49 -10.57
C LEU A 152 15.27 -21.78 -10.50
N TYR A 153 13.95 -21.69 -10.58
CA TYR A 153 13.06 -22.85 -10.57
C TYR A 153 13.26 -23.76 -11.79
N ALA A 154 13.54 -23.19 -12.96
CA ALA A 154 13.83 -23.94 -14.18
C ALA A 154 15.23 -24.56 -14.20
N ASN A 155 16.06 -24.31 -13.17
CA ASN A 155 17.50 -24.60 -13.15
C ASN A 155 18.22 -24.08 -14.40
N ASN A 156 17.69 -22.99 -14.94
CA ASN A 156 18.18 -22.31 -16.13
C ASN A 156 18.72 -20.98 -15.64
N ILE A 157 19.99 -20.95 -15.23
CA ILE A 157 20.65 -19.72 -14.77
C ILE A 157 21.30 -19.10 -16.00
N PRO A 158 20.65 -18.17 -16.72
CA PRO A 158 21.31 -17.46 -17.80
C PRO A 158 22.53 -16.71 -17.24
N VAL A 159 23.59 -16.61 -18.04
CA VAL A 159 24.65 -15.62 -17.82
C VAL A 159 23.95 -14.26 -17.76
N ILE A 160 24.21 -13.47 -16.71
CA ILE A 160 23.57 -12.16 -16.48
C ILE A 160 23.58 -11.36 -17.78
N HIS A 161 22.43 -11.32 -18.44
CA HIS A 161 22.14 -10.41 -19.52
C HIS A 161 21.17 -9.41 -18.93
N ASP A 162 21.50 -8.13 -19.06
CA ASP A 162 20.64 -7.02 -18.66
C ASP A 162 19.19 -7.32 -19.06
N SER A 163 18.32 -7.26 -18.06
CA SER A 163 16.93 -7.68 -18.14
C SER A 163 16.25 -7.12 -19.38
N VAL A 164 15.74 -8.02 -20.23
CA VAL A 164 14.87 -7.64 -21.34
C VAL A 164 13.52 -7.24 -20.72
N PHE A 165 13.39 -5.96 -20.41
CA PHE A 165 12.15 -5.31 -20.01
C PHE A 165 11.09 -5.54 -21.09
N HIS A 166 10.31 -6.61 -20.99
CA HIS A 166 9.15 -6.82 -21.86
C HIS A 166 8.05 -5.84 -21.41
N HIS A 167 7.83 -4.82 -22.22
CA HIS A 167 6.69 -3.88 -22.15
C HIS A 167 6.45 -3.20 -20.79
N ILE A 168 7.50 -2.68 -20.15
CA ILE A 168 7.34 -1.83 -18.97
C ILE A 168 7.26 -0.38 -19.43
N GLY A 169 6.14 0.27 -19.14
CA GLY A 169 5.95 1.68 -19.41
C GLY A 169 5.72 2.47 -18.13
N SER A 170 6.16 3.71 -18.15
CA SER A 170 5.36 4.84 -17.69
C SER A 170 5.82 6.07 -18.49
N ASN A 171 4.93 7.02 -18.71
CA ASN A 171 5.30 8.34 -19.19
C ASN A 171 5.25 9.32 -18.02
N ALA A 172 6.19 10.26 -18.00
CA ALA A 172 6.16 11.40 -17.10
C ALA A 172 6.79 12.61 -17.78
N PHE A 173 6.16 13.78 -17.62
CA PHE A 173 6.71 15.03 -18.11
C PHE A 173 6.66 16.08 -17.01
N ALA A 174 7.71 16.90 -16.92
CA ALA A 174 7.73 18.10 -16.09
C ALA A 174 8.10 19.31 -16.95
N PHE A 175 7.23 20.32 -16.95
CA PHE A 175 7.45 21.56 -17.69
C PHE A 175 7.73 22.69 -16.70
N SER A 176 8.92 23.26 -16.79
CA SER A 176 9.28 24.46 -16.03
C SER A 176 8.35 25.62 -16.39
N LYS A 177 8.04 26.49 -15.41
CA LYS A 177 7.31 27.75 -15.61
C LYS A 177 7.85 28.67 -16.71
N ARG A 178 9.11 28.49 -17.14
CA ARG A 178 9.70 29.22 -18.28
C ARG A 178 9.15 28.76 -19.64
N LYS A 179 8.51 27.59 -19.69
CA LYS A 179 7.94 26.97 -20.89
C LYS A 179 6.40 27.08 -20.96
N THR A 180 5.76 27.66 -19.94
CA THR A 180 4.29 27.77 -19.83
C THR A 180 3.85 29.22 -19.91
N ILE A 181 2.68 29.46 -20.52
CA ILE A 181 2.13 30.81 -20.75
C ILE A 181 1.58 31.47 -19.48
N ASP A 182 1.22 30.67 -18.47
CA ASP A 182 0.66 31.12 -17.20
C ASP A 182 1.70 31.15 -16.06
N HIS A 183 2.97 30.89 -16.40
CA HIS A 183 4.10 30.84 -15.46
C HIS A 183 3.92 29.83 -14.31
N LYS A 184 3.14 28.77 -14.52
CA LYS A 184 3.06 27.63 -13.59
C LYS A 184 3.92 26.46 -14.04
N THR A 185 4.37 25.65 -13.09
CA THR A 185 5.02 24.37 -13.40
C THR A 185 3.93 23.33 -13.68
N TYR A 186 4.09 22.55 -14.75
CA TYR A 186 3.18 21.44 -15.05
C TYR A 186 3.86 20.11 -14.81
N ILE A 187 3.13 19.15 -14.25
CA ILE A 187 3.51 17.74 -14.16
C ILE A 187 2.47 16.89 -14.88
N ASN A 188 2.92 15.93 -15.67
CA ASN A 188 2.10 14.87 -16.22
C ASN A 188 2.53 13.54 -15.59
N ILE A 189 1.58 12.85 -15.00
CA ILE A 189 1.74 11.53 -14.39
C ILE A 189 0.89 10.56 -15.23
N ASN A 190 1.54 9.64 -15.94
CA ASN A 190 0.88 8.73 -16.86
C ASN A 190 1.52 7.33 -16.76
N THR A 191 1.26 6.67 -15.64
CA THR A 191 1.78 5.34 -15.36
C THR A 191 0.96 4.26 -16.07
N HIS A 192 1.61 3.19 -16.52
CA HIS A 192 0.95 2.05 -17.17
C HIS A 192 0.93 0.87 -16.21
N GLN A 193 -0.07 0.85 -15.33
CA GLN A 193 -0.28 -0.22 -14.36
C GLN A 193 -1.43 -1.15 -14.78
N PRO A 194 -1.50 -2.38 -14.22
CA PRO A 194 -2.64 -3.26 -14.40
C PRO A 194 -3.97 -2.58 -14.04
N LEU A 195 -5.05 -3.00 -14.69
CA LEU A 195 -6.40 -2.48 -14.40
C LEU A 195 -6.99 -3.04 -13.09
N GLU A 196 -6.48 -4.17 -12.62
CA GLU A 196 -6.98 -4.89 -11.44
C GLU A 196 -5.82 -5.43 -10.59
N GLY A 197 -6.12 -5.81 -9.36
CA GLY A 197 -5.19 -6.45 -8.44
C GLY A 197 -4.31 -5.46 -7.67
N PRO A 198 -3.24 -5.93 -7.00
CA PRO A 198 -2.50 -5.15 -6.00
C PRO A 198 -1.69 -3.98 -6.57
N PHE A 199 -1.68 -3.80 -7.90
CA PHE A 199 -1.00 -2.70 -8.57
C PHE A 199 -1.98 -1.79 -9.34
N SER A 200 -3.29 -2.00 -9.22
CA SER A 200 -4.28 -1.05 -9.75
C SER A 200 -4.27 0.23 -8.93
N TRP A 201 -4.56 1.37 -9.56
CA TRP A 201 -4.61 2.64 -8.86
C TRP A 201 -5.93 2.84 -8.12
N TYR A 202 -5.82 3.20 -6.85
CA TYR A 202 -6.87 3.80 -6.05
C TYR A 202 -6.58 5.29 -5.89
N GLU A 203 -7.55 6.15 -6.19
CA GLU A 203 -7.39 7.61 -6.05
C GLU A 203 -8.00 8.05 -4.71
N ALA A 204 -7.26 8.85 -3.94
CA ALA A 204 -7.76 9.45 -2.70
C ALA A 204 -7.16 10.83 -2.46
N HIS A 205 -7.89 11.64 -1.70
CA HIS A 205 -7.41 12.92 -1.17
C HIS A 205 -7.31 12.83 0.35
N LEU A 206 -6.12 13.14 0.88
CA LEU A 206 -5.77 13.01 2.29
C LEU A 206 -5.43 14.39 2.83
N CYS A 207 -6.14 14.84 3.87
CA CYS A 207 -5.98 16.17 4.43
C CYS A 207 -6.01 16.13 5.98
N SER A 208 -4.90 16.43 6.63
CA SER A 208 -4.78 16.52 8.09
C SER A 208 -4.50 17.96 8.54
N GLU A 209 -4.83 18.27 9.80
CA GLU A 209 -4.41 19.54 10.43
C GLU A 209 -2.91 19.55 10.79
N GLU A 210 -2.21 18.41 10.69
CA GLU A 210 -0.75 18.27 10.88
C GLU A 210 0.06 18.69 9.65
N GLY A 211 -0.62 18.95 8.52
CA GLY A 211 -0.03 19.49 7.31
C GLY A 211 0.06 18.50 6.15
N TRP A 212 -0.45 17.28 6.29
CA TRP A 212 -0.63 16.38 5.15
C TRP A 212 -1.78 16.90 4.31
N ASN A 213 -1.51 17.30 3.06
CA ASN A 213 -2.54 17.59 2.06
C ASN A 213 -2.08 17.00 0.72
N MET A 214 -2.70 15.92 0.24
CA MET A 214 -2.29 15.28 -1.00
C MET A 214 -3.46 14.58 -1.69
N LEU A 215 -3.69 14.92 -2.96
CA LEU A 215 -4.55 14.16 -3.88
C LEU A 215 -3.66 13.30 -4.76
N GLY A 216 -3.93 12.00 -4.82
CA GLY A 216 -3.06 11.10 -5.58
C GLY A 216 -3.54 9.67 -5.72
N GLY A 217 -2.74 8.92 -6.47
CA GLY A 217 -2.89 7.48 -6.66
C GLY A 217 -2.05 6.69 -5.66
N LEU A 218 -2.66 5.66 -5.08
CA LEU A 218 -2.04 4.66 -4.21
C LEU A 218 -2.42 3.25 -4.67
N PHE A 219 -1.69 2.25 -4.16
CA PHE A 219 -2.02 0.84 -4.39
C PHE A 219 -2.92 0.29 -3.28
N PRO A 220 -3.74 -0.74 -3.55
CA PRO A 220 -4.46 -1.53 -2.55
C PRO A 220 -3.58 -1.92 -1.38
N GLY A 221 -3.91 -1.37 -0.21
CA GLY A 221 -3.17 -1.62 1.03
C GLY A 221 -2.08 -0.59 1.35
N SER A 222 -1.87 0.47 0.57
CA SER A 222 -0.94 1.55 0.93
C SER A 222 -1.67 2.65 1.73
N PRO A 223 -1.09 3.17 2.82
CA PRO A 223 -1.57 4.38 3.49
C PRO A 223 -1.04 5.65 2.83
N PHE A 224 -0.12 5.55 1.87
CA PHE A 224 0.51 6.69 1.22
C PHE A 224 0.18 6.75 -0.28
N PRO A 225 -0.22 7.92 -0.81
CA PRO A 225 -0.19 8.18 -2.24
C PRO A 225 1.25 8.16 -2.78
N PHE A 226 1.48 7.43 -3.86
CA PHE A 226 2.80 7.33 -4.51
C PHE A 226 3.02 8.41 -5.56
N ILE A 227 1.91 8.86 -6.16
CA ILE A 227 1.88 9.85 -7.23
C ILE A 227 0.72 10.79 -6.97
N GLY A 228 0.89 12.08 -7.26
CA GLY A 228 -0.17 13.04 -6.99
C GLY A 228 0.32 14.48 -7.03
N ALA A 229 -0.48 15.35 -6.40
CA ALA A 229 -0.18 16.76 -6.24
C ALA A 229 -0.79 17.30 -4.94
N ASN A 230 -0.29 18.46 -4.53
CA ASN A 230 -0.77 19.28 -3.44
C ASN A 230 -0.76 20.77 -3.85
N GLU A 231 -1.04 21.70 -2.93
CA GLU A 231 -1.19 23.14 -3.17
C GLU A 231 0.04 23.90 -3.71
#